data_AF-A0A7W6R783-F1
#
_entry.id   AF-A0A7W6R783-F1
#
_cell.length_a   1.000
_cell.length_b   1.000
_cell.length_c   1.000
_cell.angle_alpha   90.00
_cell.angle_beta   90.00
_cell.angle_gamma   90.00
#
_symmetry.space_group_name_H-M   'P 1'
#
loop_
_entity.id
_entity.type
_entity.pdbx_description
1 polymer ?
#
loop_
_entity_poly.entity_id
_entity_poly.type
_entity_poly.pdbx_seq_one_letter_code
_entity_poly.pdbx_strand_id
1 'polypeptide(L)'
;MKHRRSIELTPPGGYGLEEKQTLATLPQWFVIHARCGGCGHQTPLERRSIARRCGFDLSLAGLAKRLKCRECGNRDNLLLLEKLPRD
;
A
#
# COMPACT_ATOMS: atom_id res chain seq x y z
N MET A 1 19.55 -22.92 -28.89
CA MET A 1 18.08 -22.71 -28.93
C MET A 1 17.70 -21.81 -27.77
N LYS A 2 16.84 -20.81 -28.05
CA LYS A 2 16.47 -19.70 -27.16
C LYS A 2 15.78 -20.21 -25.89
N HIS A 3 16.41 -20.01 -24.72
CA HIS A 3 15.77 -20.21 -23.43
C HIS A 3 14.56 -19.25 -23.33
N ARG A 4 13.36 -19.82 -23.22
CA ARG A 4 12.09 -19.11 -23.14
C ARG A 4 11.96 -18.43 -21.78
N ARG A 5 11.79 -17.10 -21.87
CA ARG A 5 10.88 -16.24 -21.10
C ARG A 5 10.91 -16.43 -19.57
N SER A 6 11.71 -15.59 -18.91
CA SER A 6 11.42 -15.10 -17.57
C SER A 6 9.97 -14.64 -17.55
N ILE A 7 9.12 -15.33 -16.81
CA ILE A 7 7.79 -14.83 -16.48
C ILE A 7 8.07 -13.68 -15.49
N GLU A 8 7.97 -12.45 -15.97
CA GLU A 8 7.75 -11.32 -15.10
C GLU A 8 6.36 -11.54 -14.48
N LEU A 9 6.35 -12.05 -13.25
CA LEU A 9 5.17 -11.97 -12.39
C LEU A 9 4.99 -10.50 -12.03
N THR A 10 4.46 -9.71 -12.96
CA THR A 10 3.85 -8.43 -12.59
C THR A 10 2.65 -8.78 -11.70
N PRO A 11 2.64 -8.42 -10.41
CA PRO A 11 1.49 -8.69 -9.57
C PRO A 11 0.28 -7.94 -10.13
N PRO A 12 -0.93 -8.52 -10.07
CA PRO A 12 -2.11 -7.93 -10.68
C PRO A 12 -2.41 -6.60 -9.98
N GLY A 13 -2.29 -5.50 -10.72
CA GLY A 13 -2.83 -4.19 -10.34
C GLY A 13 -2.14 -3.44 -9.20
N GLY A 14 -0.98 -3.87 -8.72
CA GLY A 14 -0.17 -3.10 -7.78
C GLY A 14 0.91 -2.33 -8.53
N TYR A 15 0.77 -1.01 -8.65
CA TYR A 15 1.92 -0.16 -9.00
C TYR A 15 3.04 -0.53 -8.04
N GLY A 16 4.17 -0.99 -8.59
CA GLY A 16 5.35 -1.31 -7.80
C GLY A 16 5.65 -0.13 -6.90
N LEU A 17 5.32 -0.28 -5.61
CA LEU A 17 5.70 0.67 -4.60
C LEU A 17 7.22 0.59 -4.56
N GLU A 18 7.91 1.51 -5.26
CA GLU A 18 9.31 1.74 -4.94
C GLU A 18 9.39 1.86 -3.43
N GLU A 19 10.29 1.12 -2.78
CA GLU A 19 10.37 1.03 -1.31
C GLU A 19 10.49 2.41 -0.62
N LYS A 20 10.80 3.44 -1.42
CA LYS A 20 10.97 4.85 -1.03
C LYS A 20 9.71 5.71 -1.18
N GLN A 21 8.57 5.19 -1.65
CA GLN A 21 7.34 6.00 -1.71
C GLN A 21 6.84 6.32 -0.30
N THR A 22 6.47 7.58 -0.09
CA THR A 22 5.93 8.12 1.17
C THR A 22 4.56 8.74 0.91
N LEU A 23 3.84 9.14 1.95
CA LEU A 23 2.59 9.88 1.77
C LEU A 23 2.80 11.24 1.11
N ALA A 24 3.99 11.84 1.25
CA ALA A 24 4.37 13.11 0.62
C ALA A 24 4.57 12.98 -0.89
N THR A 25 5.22 11.89 -1.33
CA THR A 25 5.57 11.69 -2.75
C THR A 25 4.49 10.95 -3.53
N LEU A 26 3.59 10.24 -2.84
CA LEU A 26 2.50 9.52 -3.46
C LEU A 26 1.47 10.48 -4.07
N PRO A 27 1.21 10.44 -5.38
CA PRO A 27 0.28 11.37 -6.01
C PRO A 27 -1.15 11.27 -5.49
N GLN A 28 -1.86 12.40 -5.52
CA GLN A 28 -3.20 12.51 -4.91
C GLN A 28 -4.25 11.58 -5.54
N TRP A 29 -4.10 11.22 -6.82
CA TRP A 29 -4.99 10.32 -7.55
C TRP A 29 -4.83 8.84 -7.17
N PHE A 30 -3.98 8.53 -6.19
CA PHE A 30 -3.94 7.20 -5.57
C PHE A 30 -4.73 7.19 -4.27
N VAL A 31 -5.61 6.20 -4.13
CA VAL A 31 -6.25 5.81 -2.85
C VAL A 31 -5.40 4.72 -2.22
N ILE A 32 -5.19 4.82 -0.90
CA ILE A 32 -4.42 3.86 -0.12
C ILE A 32 -5.41 2.99 0.63
N HIS A 33 -5.28 1.67 0.54
CA HIS A 33 -6.04 0.72 1.34
C HIS A 33 -5.11 -0.04 2.26
N ALA A 34 -5.52 -0.26 3.51
CA ALA A 34 -4.89 -1.22 4.38
C ALA A 34 -5.62 -2.56 4.26
N ARG A 35 -4.89 -3.64 4.04
CA ARG A 35 -5.39 -5.01 4.09
C ARG A 35 -4.69 -5.79 5.20
N CYS A 36 -5.45 -6.37 6.10
CA CYS A 36 -4.90 -7.21 7.15
C CYS A 36 -4.44 -8.56 6.59
N GLY A 37 -3.20 -8.97 6.87
CA GLY A 37 -2.68 -10.30 6.52
C GLY A 37 -3.37 -11.44 7.29
N GLY A 38 -3.76 -11.20 8.54
CA GLY A 38 -4.43 -12.19 9.40
C GLY A 38 -5.90 -12.49 9.02
N CYS A 39 -6.78 -11.47 9.01
CA CYS A 39 -8.21 -11.66 8.74
C CYS A 39 -8.67 -11.23 7.34
N GLY A 40 -7.79 -10.66 6.52
CA GLY A 40 -8.14 -10.16 5.19
C GLY A 40 -8.94 -8.86 5.16
N HIS A 41 -9.36 -8.31 6.31
CA HIS A 41 -10.13 -7.06 6.37
C HIS A 41 -9.40 -5.93 5.62
N GLN A 42 -10.12 -5.27 4.72
CA GLN A 42 -9.61 -4.18 3.90
C GLN A 42 -10.39 -2.89 4.18
N THR A 43 -9.67 -1.79 4.36
CA THR A 43 -10.27 -0.47 4.61
C THR A 43 -9.50 0.64 3.91
N PRO A 44 -10.18 1.63 3.29
CA PRO A 44 -9.51 2.80 2.74
C PRO A 44 -8.90 3.63 3.86
N LEU A 45 -7.72 4.18 3.60
CA LEU A 45 -6.98 5.03 4.51
C LEU A 45 -7.07 6.48 4.04
N GLU A 46 -7.52 7.36 4.93
CA GLU A 46 -7.52 8.79 4.66
C GLU A 46 -6.09 9.35 4.85
N ARG A 47 -5.52 9.85 3.75
CA ARG A 47 -4.12 10.29 3.66
C ARG A 47 -3.75 11.31 4.73
N ARG A 48 -4.59 12.33 4.96
CA ARG A 48 -4.32 13.39 5.95
C ARG A 48 -4.35 12.85 7.38
N SER A 49 -5.30 11.96 7.70
CA SER A 49 -5.47 11.36 9.01
C SER A 49 -4.29 10.48 9.38
N ILE A 50 -3.78 9.69 8.43
CA ILE A 50 -2.56 8.92 8.66
C ILE A 50 -1.35 9.84 8.76
N ALA A 51 -1.21 10.81 7.85
CA ALA A 51 -0.06 11.70 7.88
C ALA A 51 0.05 12.48 9.21
N ARG A 52 -1.09 12.89 9.80
CA ARG A 52 -1.10 13.49 11.16
C ARG A 52 -0.61 12.55 12.26
N ARG A 53 -0.79 11.23 12.11
CA ARG A 53 -0.41 10.23 13.12
C ARG A 53 1.00 9.68 12.93
N CYS A 54 1.44 9.54 11.68
CA CYS A 54 2.67 8.83 11.33
C CYS A 54 3.71 9.69 10.62
N GLY A 55 3.35 10.92 10.22
CA GLY A 55 4.17 11.80 9.39
C GLY A 55 3.95 11.57 7.89
N PHE A 56 4.27 12.59 7.08
CA PHE A 56 4.18 12.52 5.62
C PHE A 56 5.38 11.79 4.99
N ASP A 57 6.55 11.84 5.65
CA ASP A 57 7.82 11.30 5.14
C ASP A 57 8.03 9.82 5.47
N LEU A 58 7.13 9.22 6.24
CA LEU A 58 7.20 7.78 6.50
C LEU A 58 6.93 7.01 5.21
N SER A 59 7.80 6.04 4.89
CA SER A 59 7.59 5.17 3.75
C SER A 59 6.31 4.35 3.91
N LEU A 60 5.66 4.00 2.79
CA LEU A 60 4.45 3.19 2.81
C LEU A 60 4.70 1.82 3.46
N ALA A 61 5.86 1.21 3.24
CA ALA A 61 6.26 -0.03 3.93
C ALA A 61 6.41 0.17 5.46
N GLY A 62 7.00 1.30 5.88
CA GLY A 62 7.09 1.66 7.30
C GLY A 62 5.73 1.96 7.93
N LEU A 63 4.82 2.57 7.16
CA LEU A 63 3.45 2.82 7.56
C LEU A 63 2.69 1.53 7.81
N ALA A 64 2.79 0.55 6.90
CA ALA A 64 2.13 -0.74 7.01
C ALA A 64 2.44 -1.45 8.34
N LYS A 65 3.71 -1.43 8.76
CA LYS A 65 4.19 -1.99 10.04
C LYS A 65 3.66 -1.30 11.29
N ARG A 66 3.19 -0.05 11.18
CA ARG A 66 2.60 0.72 12.29
C ARG A 66 1.10 0.50 12.43
N LEU A 67 0.45 -0.11 11.44
CA LEU A 67 -0.98 -0.34 11.49
C LEU A 67 -1.32 -1.54 12.39
N LYS A 68 -2.46 -1.43 13.06
CA LYS A 68 -3.09 -2.52 13.80
C LYS A 68 -4.50 -2.70 13.26
N CYS A 69 -4.83 -3.91 12.84
CA CYS A 69 -6.17 -4.27 12.39
C CYS A 69 -7.16 -4.05 13.54
N ARG A 70 -8.28 -3.38 13.25
CA ARG A 70 -9.32 -3.11 14.25
C ARG A 70 -10.22 -4.32 14.50
N GLU A 71 -10.33 -5.22 13.52
CA GLU A 71 -11.15 -6.44 13.61
C GLU A 71 -10.45 -7.53 14.44
N CYS A 72 -9.21 -7.89 14.09
CA CYS A 72 -8.50 -9.02 14.72
C CYS A 72 -7.25 -8.62 15.53
N GLY A 73 -6.90 -7.33 15.57
CA GLY A 73 -5.73 -6.86 16.32
C GLY A 73 -4.36 -7.15 15.71
N ASN A 74 -4.31 -7.83 14.56
CA ASN A 74 -3.06 -8.18 13.86
C ASN A 74 -2.28 -6.94 13.39
N ARG A 75 -0.94 -7.03 13.37
CA ARG A 75 -0.04 -5.95 12.93
C ARG A 75 0.63 -6.21 11.59
N ASP A 76 0.51 -7.42 11.08
CA ASP A 76 0.95 -7.74 9.72
C ASP A 76 -0.12 -7.26 8.71
N ASN A 77 0.07 -6.04 8.23
CA ASN A 77 -0.83 -5.38 7.30
C ASN A 77 -0.09 -5.03 6.02
N LEU A 78 -0.78 -5.13 4.89
CA LEU A 78 -0.31 -4.71 3.58
C LEU A 78 -0.97 -3.39 3.20
N LEU A 79 -0.26 -2.56 2.44
CA LEU A 79 -0.84 -1.40 1.79
C LEU A 79 -1.05 -1.69 0.31
N LEU A 80 -2.25 -1.41 -0.16
CA LEU A 80 -2.63 -1.51 -1.57
C LEU A 80 -2.88 -0.10 -2.11
N LEU A 81 -2.45 0.16 -3.33
CA LEU A 81 -2.73 1.41 -4.03
C LEU A 81 -3.74 1.18 -5.13
N GLU A 82 -4.82 1.94 -5.10
CA GLU A 82 -5.78 2.02 -6.18
C GLU A 82 -5.59 3.34 -6.92
N LYS A 83 -5.39 3.29 -8.23
CA LYS A 83 -5.30 4.50 -9.05
C LYS A 83 -6.71 4.90 -9.47
N LEU A 84 -7.10 6.12 -9.12
CA LEU A 84 -8.34 6.71 -9.60
C LEU A 84 -8.23 6.97 -11.11
N PRO A 85 -9.31 6.71 -11.88
CA PRO A 85 -9.35 7.12 -13.28
C PRO A 85 -9.16 8.63 -13.34
N ARG A 86 -8.27 9.08 -14.24
CA ARG A 86 -8.19 10.50 -14.60
C ARG A 86 -9.05 10.69 -15.83
N ASP A 87 -10.02 11.59 -15.71
CA ASP A 87 -10.69 12.22 -16.86
C ASP A 87 -9.79 13.34 -17.41
#